data_AF-A0A936NKR0-F1
#
_entry.id   AF-A0A936NKR0-F1
#
_cell.length_a   1.000
_cell.length_b   1.000
_cell.length_c   1.000
_cell.angle_alpha   90.00
_cell.angle_beta   90.00
_cell.angle_gamma   90.00
#
_symmetry.space_group_name_H-M   'P 1'
#
loop_
_entity.id
_entity.type
_entity.pdbx_description
1 polymer ?
#
loop_
_entity_poly.entity_id
_entity_poly.type
_entity_poly.pdbx_seq_one_letter_code
_entity_poly.pdbx_strand_id
1 'polypeptide(L)'
;MSCSRCQGLMIQDHLMDFDGTIGHMWANGYRCMNCGNVHDPVIEQHRRARRHQALTLQHSEHEAEEDESIPDSETVILRAA
;
A
#
# COMPACT_ATOMS: atom_id res chain seq x y z
N MET A 1 -18.95 -8.30 13.17
CA MET A 1 -17.87 -7.27 13.07
C MET A 1 -18.44 -6.04 12.39
N SER A 2 -17.94 -4.85 12.70
CA SER A 2 -18.39 -3.59 12.06
C SER A 2 -17.28 -2.98 11.22
N CYS A 3 -17.65 -2.32 10.12
CA CYS A 3 -16.70 -1.69 9.21
C CYS A 3 -15.95 -0.54 9.88
N SER A 4 -14.61 -0.52 9.78
CA SER A 4 -13.78 0.57 10.29
C SER A 4 -14.03 1.92 9.61
N ARG A 5 -14.58 1.94 8.39
CA ARG A 5 -14.86 3.17 7.63
C ARG A 5 -16.23 3.78 7.92
N CYS A 6 -17.28 2.96 7.90
CA CYS A 6 -18.66 3.45 7.98
C CYS A 6 -19.48 2.81 9.10
N GLN A 7 -18.87 1.97 9.94
CA GLN A 7 -19.52 1.21 11.01
C GLN A 7 -20.63 0.26 10.55
N GLY A 8 -20.79 0.08 9.22
CA GLY A 8 -21.77 -0.81 8.63
C GLY A 8 -21.45 -2.30 8.80
N LEU A 9 -22.39 -3.14 8.39
CA LEU A 9 -22.25 -4.60 8.45
C LEU A 9 -21.13 -5.09 7.55
N MET A 10 -20.33 -6.01 8.06
CA MET A 10 -19.36 -6.75 7.28
C MET A 10 -19.73 -8.23 7.27
N ILE A 11 -19.62 -8.83 6.09
CA ILE A 11 -19.89 -10.23 5.85
C ILE A 11 -18.61 -10.91 5.35
N GLN A 12 -18.50 -12.21 5.60
CA GLN A 12 -17.42 -13.01 5.01
C GLN A 12 -17.67 -13.16 3.50
N ASP A 13 -16.61 -13.01 2.72
CA ASP A 13 -16.63 -13.05 1.26
C ASP A 13 -15.38 -13.79 0.74
N HIS A 14 -15.49 -14.35 -0.46
CA HIS A 14 -14.39 -15.01 -1.15
C HIS A 14 -13.77 -14.02 -2.14
N LEU A 15 -12.60 -13.51 -1.79
CA LEU A 15 -11.84 -12.55 -2.59
C LEU A 15 -10.95 -13.32 -3.56
N MET A 16 -10.94 -12.89 -4.81
CA MET A 16 -10.05 -13.46 -5.82
C MET A 16 -8.69 -12.80 -5.74
N ASP A 17 -7.64 -13.59 -5.55
CA ASP A 17 -6.24 -13.15 -5.62
C ASP A 17 -5.67 -13.51 -6.99
N PHE A 18 -5.41 -12.50 -7.82
CA PHE A 18 -4.84 -12.67 -9.16
C PHE A 18 -3.32 -12.86 -9.15
N ASP A 19 -2.64 -12.39 -8.09
CA ASP A 19 -1.19 -12.46 -7.94
C ASP A 19 -0.77 -13.67 -7.08
N GLY A 20 -1.75 -14.43 -6.58
CA GLY A 20 -1.53 -15.59 -5.72
C GLY A 20 -0.79 -16.74 -6.42
N THR A 21 -0.04 -17.51 -5.63
CA THR A 21 0.59 -18.76 -6.08
C THR A 21 -0.45 -19.70 -6.70
N ILE A 22 -0.10 -20.29 -7.86
CA ILE A 22 -0.94 -21.24 -8.61
C ILE A 22 -1.59 -22.25 -7.65
N GLY A 23 -2.93 -22.24 -7.57
CA GLY A 23 -3.72 -23.12 -6.70
C GLY A 23 -4.45 -22.45 -5.55
N HIS A 24 -4.12 -21.20 -5.20
CA HIS A 24 -4.77 -20.44 -4.11
C HIS A 24 -5.40 -19.13 -4.61
N MET A 25 -6.24 -19.22 -5.64
CA MET A 25 -6.93 -18.04 -6.22
C MET A 25 -8.01 -17.43 -5.33
N TRP A 26 -8.42 -18.13 -4.26
CA TRP A 26 -9.51 -17.69 -3.39
C TRP A 26 -9.01 -17.46 -1.97
N ALA A 27 -9.11 -16.23 -1.51
CA ALA A 27 -8.81 -15.82 -0.14
C ALA A 27 -10.12 -15.53 0.61
N ASN A 28 -10.18 -15.95 1.87
CA ASN A 28 -11.29 -15.58 2.74
C ASN A 28 -11.02 -14.18 3.30
N GLY A 29 -11.97 -13.27 3.11
CA GLY A 29 -11.92 -11.96 3.76
C GLY A 29 -13.30 -11.46 4.11
N TYR A 30 -13.37 -10.20 4.54
CA TYR A 30 -14.62 -9.58 4.93
C TYR A 30 -14.89 -8.34 4.10
N ARG A 31 -16.10 -8.22 3.54
CA ARG A 31 -16.55 -7.06 2.77
C ARG A 31 -17.66 -6.34 3.51
N CYS A 32 -17.56 -5.02 3.59
CA CYS A 32 -18.65 -4.19 4.08
C CYS A 32 -19.75 -4.07 3.04
N MET A 33 -20.99 -4.38 3.42
CA MET A 33 -22.15 -4.27 2.53
C MET A 33 -22.57 -2.81 2.27
N ASN A 34 -22.17 -1.87 3.14
CA ASN A 34 -22.57 -0.47 3.02
C ASN A 34 -21.58 0.36 2.18
N CYS A 35 -20.27 0.15 2.36
CA CYS A 35 -19.24 0.98 1.71
C CYS A 35 -18.24 0.20 0.84
N GLY A 36 -18.33 -1.13 0.81
CA GLY A 36 -17.42 -1.97 0.03
C GLY A 36 -16.01 -2.12 0.62
N ASN A 37 -15.73 -1.55 1.80
CA ASN A 37 -14.42 -1.73 2.44
C ASN A 37 -14.13 -3.22 2.67
N VAL A 38 -12.98 -3.67 2.19
CA VAL A 38 -12.51 -5.05 2.35
C VAL A 38 -11.50 -5.10 3.50
N HIS A 39 -11.69 -6.05 4.40
CA HIS A 39 -10.72 -6.43 5.41
C HIS A 39 -10.22 -7.84 5.10
N ASP A 40 -8.97 -7.90 4.66
CA ASP A 40 -8.21 -9.13 4.51
C ASP A 40 -7.10 -9.10 5.57
N PRO A 41 -7.00 -10.12 6.45
CA PRO A 41 -5.99 -10.16 7.51
C PRO A 41 -4.55 -10.14 6.99
N VAL A 42 -4.30 -10.80 5.86
CA VAL A 42 -2.98 -10.91 5.23
C VAL A 42 -2.58 -9.58 4.62
N ILE A 43 -3.49 -8.94 3.87
CA ILE A 43 -3.26 -7.60 3.32
C ILE A 43 -3.04 -6.58 4.44
N GLU A 44 -3.81 -6.66 5.52
CA GLU A 44 -3.65 -5.77 6.67
C GLU A 44 -2.29 -5.97 7.35
N GLN A 45 -1.86 -7.22 7.55
CA GLN A 45 -0.53 -7.52 8.07
C GLN A 45 0.57 -6.96 7.16
N HIS A 46 0.48 -7.17 5.84
CA HIS A 46 1.44 -6.60 4.88
C HIS A 46 1.47 -5.07 4.91
N ARG A 47 0.31 -4.41 5.03
CA ARG A 47 0.22 -2.95 5.16
C ARG A 47 0.87 -2.45 6.45
N ARG A 48 0.66 -3.13 7.58
CA ARG A 48 1.31 -2.79 8.85
C ARG A 48 2.82 -2.92 8.74
N ALA A 49 3.31 -4.05 8.22
CA ALA A 49 4.75 -4.28 8.03
C ALA A 49 5.40 -3.20 7.13
N ARG A 50 4.74 -2.82 6.03
CA ARG A 50 5.23 -1.74 5.14
C ARG A 50 5.18 -0.35 5.79
N ARG A 51 4.15 -0.04 6.59
CA ARG A 51 4.10 1.22 7.35
C ARG A 51 5.23 1.34 8.36
N HIS A 52 5.57 0.25 9.05
CA HIS A 52 6.72 0.23 9.95
C HIS A 52 8.01 0.54 9.18
N GLN A 53 8.23 -0.05 8.01
CA GLN A 53 9.41 0.23 7.18
C GLN A 53 9.45 1.69 6.68
N ALA A 54 8.31 2.26 6.27
CA ALA A 54 8.24 3.65 5.82
C ALA A 54 8.56 4.65 6.95
N LEU A 55 8.14 4.35 8.18
CA LEU A 55 8.46 5.18 9.35
C LEU A 55 9.93 5.09 9.75
N THR A 56 10.59 3.94 9.55
CA THR A 56 12.03 3.80 9.84
C THR A 56 12.90 4.64 8.89
N LEU A 57 12.49 4.78 7.62
CA LEU A 57 13.23 5.59 6.62
C LEU A 57 13.14 7.09 6.91
N GLN A 58 12.05 7.57 7.52
CA GLN A 58 11.90 8.99 7.87
C GLN A 58 12.80 9.44 9.03
N HIS A 59 13.33 8.51 9.84
CA HIS A 59 14.22 8.84 10.94
C HIS A 59 15.71 8.86 10.55
N SER A 60 16.09 8.37 9.36
CA SER A 60 17.48 8.29 8.93
C SER A 60 18.00 9.51 8.16
N GLU A 61 17.17 10.52 7.90
CA GLU A 61 17.52 11.67 7.03
C GLU A 61 18.08 12.90 7.78
N HIS A 62 18.33 12.83 9.10
CA HIS A 62 18.72 14.01 9.89
C HIS A 62 20.12 13.97 10.53
N GLU A 63 21.00 13.04 10.16
CA GLU A 63 22.41 13.06 10.56
C GLU A 63 23.32 12.57 9.43
N ALA A 64 23.55 13.42 8.42
CA ALA A 64 24.70 13.37 7.53
C ALA A 64 24.81 14.71 6.77
N GLU A 65 25.37 15.70 7.45
CA GLU A 65 25.88 16.93 6.85
C GLU A 65 27.14 16.62 6.01
N GLU A 66 27.23 17.35 4.88
CA GLU A 66 28.47 17.70 4.15
C GLU A 66 29.20 16.60 3.36
N ASP A 67 28.75 16.35 2.12
CA ASP A 67 29.71 16.34 1.01
C ASP A 67 29.06 16.89 -0.28
N GLU A 68 29.78 17.81 -0.90
CA GLU A 68 29.36 18.75 -1.92
C GLU A 68 29.69 18.18 -3.30
N SER A 69 28.73 18.14 -4.23
CA SER A 69 28.99 18.38 -5.67
C SER A 69 27.71 18.42 -6.52
N ILE A 70 27.36 19.63 -6.94
CA ILE A 70 26.55 19.95 -8.14
C ILE A 70 27.58 20.18 -9.27
N PRO A 71 27.49 19.55 -10.47
CA PRO A 71 26.65 20.05 -11.59
C PRO A 71 26.16 18.89 -12.52
N ASP A 72 25.31 19.04 -13.54
CA ASP A 72 24.75 20.17 -14.26
C ASP A 72 23.39 19.74 -14.81
N SER A 73 22.42 20.64 -14.73
CA SER A 73 21.10 20.54 -15.34
C SER A 73 21.14 20.99 -16.80
N GLU A 74 20.58 20.20 -17.73
CA GLU A 74 19.82 20.60 -18.93
C GLU A 74 19.69 19.35 -19.84
N THR A 75 18.53 18.96 -20.36
CA THR A 75 17.81 19.74 -21.39
C THR A 75 16.30 19.48 -21.38
N VAL A 76 15.58 20.60 -21.52
CA VAL A 76 14.14 20.73 -21.71
C VAL A 76 13.70 20.30 -23.12
N ILE A 77 12.58 19.57 -23.16
CA ILE A 77 11.55 19.35 -24.20
C ILE A 77 11.77 20.02 -25.58
N LEU A 78 11.70 19.22 -26.66
CA LEU A 78 11.21 19.68 -27.97
C LEU A 78 10.39 18.63 -28.75
N ARG A 79 9.08 18.94 -28.81
CA ARG A 79 7.99 18.64 -29.77
C ARG A 79 8.25 17.69 -30.95
N ALA A 80 7.35 16.72 -31.12
CA ALA A 80 7.08 16.10 -32.42
C ALA A 80 5.77 16.66 -33.01
N ALA A 81 5.83 16.95 -34.31
CA ALA A 81 4.80 17.57 -35.16
C ALA A 81 3.67 16.60 -35.55
#